data_AF-A0A165D2X7-F1
#
_entry.id   AF-A0A165D2X7-F1
#
_cell.length_a   1.000
_cell.length_b   1.000
_cell.length_c   1.000
_cell.angle_alpha   90.00
_cell.angle_beta   90.00
_cell.angle_gamma   90.00
#
_symmetry.space_group_name_H-M   'P 1'
#
loop_
_entity.id
_entity.type
_entity.pdbx_description
1 polymer ?
#
loop_
_entity_poly.entity_id
_entity_poly.type
_entity_poly.pdbx_seq_one_letter_code
_entity_poly.pdbx_strand_id
1 'polypeptide(L)'
;GEEEHRTVKADYRRTNKNKHEGKIAGHQHHTVTIQKMKRRDEERRHHEMKNATKRDKHRFAHAHEEATSSNLHGARVNVGSEDETLEPTSPEARYHISHLQKNFQDITTWLRVNKDDPACKNFLPLLKDHILGRLCCRGYDGDERGFSESDHCTVVFEKNRMYFHSVLQLNYTTYDLRRTQNSVNP
;
A
#
# COMPACT_ATOMS: atom_id res chain seq x y z
N GLY A 1 -28.64 26.59 25.67
CA GLY A 1 -28.51 27.88 26.40
C GLY A 1 -27.14 28.50 26.20
N GLU A 2 -26.21 28.32 27.14
CA GLU A 2 -24.84 28.90 27.06
C GLU A 2 -23.88 28.13 26.16
N GLU A 3 -23.96 26.79 26.13
CA GLU A 3 -23.05 25.97 25.31
C GLU A 3 -23.28 26.16 23.80
N GLU A 4 -24.55 26.23 23.37
CA GLU A 4 -24.91 26.49 21.97
C GLU A 4 -24.39 27.85 21.50
N HIS A 5 -24.37 28.86 22.38
CA HIS A 5 -23.87 30.20 22.06
C HIS A 5 -22.33 30.25 21.93
N ARG A 6 -21.60 29.37 22.62
CA ARG A 6 -20.14 29.20 22.44
C ARG A 6 -19.82 28.54 21.10
N THR A 7 -20.59 27.53 20.70
CA THR A 7 -20.39 26.80 19.43
C THR A 7 -20.65 27.72 18.24
N VAL A 8 -21.71 28.52 18.26
CA VAL A 8 -22.03 29.49 17.20
C VAL A 8 -20.94 30.57 17.10
N LYS A 9 -20.41 31.09 18.22
CA LYS A 9 -19.30 32.06 18.20
C LYS A 9 -18.00 31.46 17.62
N ALA A 10 -17.72 30.19 17.87
CA ALA A 10 -16.54 29.51 17.31
C ALA A 10 -16.65 29.32 15.80
N ASP A 11 -17.83 28.97 15.28
CA ASP A 11 -18.10 28.80 13.85
C ASP A 11 -17.94 30.13 13.07
N TYR A 12 -18.39 31.24 13.66
CA TYR A 12 -18.21 32.58 13.08
C TYR A 12 -16.75 33.06 13.11
N ARG A 13 -15.95 32.65 14.10
CA ARG A 13 -14.52 33.01 14.17
C ARG A 13 -13.70 32.43 13.01
N ARG A 14 -14.22 31.38 12.37
CA ARG A 14 -13.55 30.59 11.33
C ARG A 14 -14.03 30.92 9.90
N THR A 15 -14.98 31.85 9.76
CA THR A 15 -15.56 32.24 8.46
C THR A 15 -15.39 33.75 8.21
N ASN A 16 -15.20 34.14 6.94
CA ASN A 16 -15.18 35.55 6.54
C ASN A 16 -16.62 36.11 6.60
N LYS A 17 -16.82 37.33 7.10
CA LYS A 17 -18.14 37.96 7.35
C LYS A 17 -19.05 38.03 6.11
N ASN A 18 -18.50 37.97 4.89
CA ASN A 18 -19.27 37.97 3.65
C ASN A 18 -19.83 36.58 3.29
N LYS A 19 -21.17 36.45 3.21
CA LYS A 19 -21.92 35.23 2.83
C LYS A 19 -21.45 33.97 3.59
N HIS A 20 -21.47 34.03 4.92
CA HIS A 20 -20.91 33.02 5.83
C HIS A 20 -21.83 31.82 6.09
N GLU A 21 -23.14 31.96 5.88
CA GLU A 21 -24.18 30.96 6.18
C GLU A 21 -23.91 29.61 5.50
N GLY A 22 -23.63 29.61 4.19
CA GLY A 22 -23.33 28.38 3.45
C GLY A 22 -22.02 27.69 3.87
N LYS A 23 -21.04 28.46 4.37
CA LYS A 23 -19.77 27.92 4.87
C LYS A 23 -19.94 27.28 6.24
N ILE A 24 -20.77 27.87 7.10
CA ILE A 24 -21.13 27.31 8.40
C ILE A 24 -21.91 26.00 8.22
N ALA A 25 -22.91 26.01 7.33
CA ALA A 25 -23.68 24.81 7.00
C ALA A 25 -22.80 23.66 6.46
N GLY A 26 -21.85 23.98 5.57
CA GLY A 26 -20.88 23.00 5.07
C GLY A 26 -19.97 22.44 6.17
N HIS A 27 -19.50 23.28 7.09
CA HIS A 27 -18.65 22.84 8.21
C HIS A 27 -19.42 21.92 9.16
N GLN A 28 -20.66 22.28 9.51
CA GLN A 28 -21.53 21.48 10.36
C GLN A 28 -21.91 20.14 9.71
N HIS A 29 -22.18 20.14 8.40
CA HIS A 29 -22.44 18.89 7.68
C HIS A 29 -21.20 17.97 7.67
N HIS A 30 -20.01 18.56 7.49
CA HIS A 30 -18.75 17.82 7.51
C HIS A 30 -18.46 17.23 8.90
N THR A 31 -18.60 18.00 9.98
CA THR A 31 -18.37 17.50 11.35
C THR A 31 -19.31 16.36 11.72
N VAL A 32 -20.60 16.48 11.37
CA VAL A 32 -21.60 15.41 11.57
C VAL A 32 -21.23 14.16 10.75
N THR A 33 -20.75 14.33 9.52
CA THR A 33 -20.32 13.21 8.66
C THR A 33 -19.12 12.47 9.27
N ILE A 34 -18.12 13.20 9.74
CA ILE A 34 -16.94 12.63 10.40
C ILE A 34 -17.32 11.89 11.68
N GLN A 35 -18.21 12.43 12.50
CA GLN A 35 -18.71 11.74 13.71
C GLN A 35 -19.45 10.43 13.36
N LYS A 36 -20.28 10.43 12.30
CA LYS A 36 -20.94 9.22 11.80
C LYS A 36 -19.96 8.17 11.26
N MET A 37 -18.83 8.59 10.67
CA MET A 37 -17.77 7.68 10.24
C MET A 37 -17.05 7.04 11.44
N LYS A 38 -16.64 7.86 12.42
CA LYS A 38 -15.99 7.36 13.65
C LYS A 38 -16.83 6.34 14.39
N ARG A 39 -18.13 6.61 14.58
CA ARG A 39 -19.06 5.67 15.24
C ARG A 39 -19.16 4.34 14.49
N ARG A 40 -19.23 4.36 13.15
CA ARG A 40 -19.28 3.14 12.33
C ARG A 40 -17.99 2.33 12.41
N ASP A 41 -16.84 3.00 12.48
CA ASP A 41 -15.54 2.34 12.63
C ASP A 41 -15.38 1.71 14.02
N GLU A 42 -15.85 2.37 15.07
CA GLU A 42 -15.88 1.82 16.44
C GLU A 42 -16.81 0.60 16.54
N GLU A 43 -17.99 0.66 15.92
CA GLU A 43 -18.93 -0.47 15.84
C GLU A 43 -18.31 -1.65 15.08
N ARG A 44 -17.60 -1.39 13.97
CA ARG A 44 -16.90 -2.43 13.19
C ARG A 44 -15.79 -3.08 14.02
N ARG A 45 -14.95 -2.29 14.68
CA ARG A 45 -13.87 -2.79 15.57
C ARG A 45 -14.43 -3.65 16.71
N HIS A 46 -15.54 -3.22 17.32
CA HIS A 46 -16.17 -3.99 18.38
C HIS A 46 -16.80 -5.30 17.87
N HIS A 47 -17.37 -5.30 16.65
CA HIS A 47 -17.88 -6.50 16.01
C HIS A 47 -16.74 -7.48 15.63
N GLU A 48 -15.62 -6.98 15.11
CA GLU A 48 -14.41 -7.75 14.82
C GLU A 48 -13.84 -8.40 16.08
N MET A 49 -13.76 -7.66 17.20
CA MET A 49 -13.27 -8.19 18.48
C MET A 49 -14.18 -9.29 19.07
N LYS A 50 -15.51 -9.15 18.90
CA LYS A 50 -16.48 -10.20 19.26
C LYS A 50 -16.39 -11.44 18.37
N ASN A 51 -16.03 -11.29 17.10
CA ASN A 51 -15.86 -12.42 16.18
C ASN A 51 -14.51 -13.12 16.40
N ALA A 52 -13.43 -12.40 16.72
CA ALA A 52 -12.14 -12.98 17.08
C ALA A 52 -12.23 -13.88 18.33
N THR A 53 -12.89 -13.39 19.38
CA THR A 53 -13.11 -14.17 20.63
C THR A 53 -13.99 -15.41 20.44
N LYS A 54 -14.92 -15.42 19.48
CA LYS A 54 -15.68 -16.61 19.09
C LYS A 54 -14.84 -17.63 18.30
N ARG A 55 -13.94 -17.17 17.44
CA ARG A 55 -13.05 -18.03 16.63
C ARG A 55 -12.01 -18.74 17.51
N ASP A 56 -11.50 -18.08 18.55
CA ASP A 56 -10.59 -18.72 19.51
C ASP A 56 -11.28 -19.83 20.32
N LYS A 57 -12.55 -19.65 20.71
CA LYS A 57 -13.32 -20.71 21.38
C LYS A 57 -13.56 -21.94 20.49
N HIS A 58 -13.66 -21.78 19.17
CA HIS A 58 -13.84 -22.89 18.24
C HIS A 58 -12.50 -23.59 17.86
N ARG A 59 -11.37 -22.88 17.96
CA ARG A 59 -10.03 -23.43 17.70
C ARG A 59 -9.55 -24.43 18.75
N PHE A 60 -9.96 -24.28 20.01
CA PHE A 60 -9.65 -25.26 21.06
C PHE A 60 -10.39 -26.60 20.94
N ALA A 61 -11.44 -26.68 20.10
CA ALA A 61 -12.23 -27.91 19.91
C ALA A 61 -11.79 -28.78 18.71
N HIS A 62 -11.05 -28.22 17.73
CA HIS A 62 -10.71 -28.90 16.47
C HIS A 62 -9.23 -29.26 16.30
N ALA A 63 -8.39 -29.07 17.32
CA ALA A 63 -6.94 -29.25 17.22
C ALA A 63 -6.44 -30.72 17.20
N HIS A 64 -7.30 -31.72 16.99
CA HIS A 64 -6.89 -33.14 16.99
C HIS A 64 -7.12 -33.90 15.67
N GLU A 65 -7.60 -33.27 14.58
CA GLU A 65 -7.93 -34.01 13.34
C GLU A 65 -7.39 -33.46 12.00
N GLU A 66 -6.81 -32.26 11.93
CA GLU A 66 -6.43 -31.66 10.62
C GLU A 66 -4.92 -31.45 10.41
N ALA A 67 -4.09 -32.43 10.77
CA ALA A 67 -2.65 -32.40 10.47
C ALA A 67 -2.29 -32.84 9.03
N THR A 68 -3.26 -33.13 8.17
CA THR A 68 -3.02 -33.69 6.83
C THR A 68 -3.98 -33.12 5.78
N SER A 69 -3.74 -31.89 5.30
CA SER A 69 -4.05 -31.40 3.93
C SER A 69 -4.28 -29.89 3.88
N SER A 70 -3.23 -29.08 3.74
CA SER A 70 -3.35 -27.73 3.13
C SER A 70 -2.00 -27.09 2.78
N ASN A 71 -1.11 -27.85 2.12
CA ASN A 71 0.12 -27.30 1.52
C ASN A 71 -0.06 -26.96 0.02
N LEU A 72 -1.20 -26.38 -0.35
CA LEU A 72 -1.50 -25.94 -1.72
C LEU A 72 -2.16 -24.56 -1.67
N HIS A 73 -1.40 -23.53 -1.31
CA HIS A 73 -1.68 -22.15 -1.69
C HIS A 73 -0.34 -21.44 -1.90
N GLY A 74 -0.23 -20.76 -3.05
CA GLY A 74 1.01 -20.16 -3.56
C GLY A 74 1.76 -19.35 -2.52
N ALA A 75 3.07 -19.25 -2.71
CA ALA A 75 4.00 -18.56 -1.81
C ALA A 75 3.61 -17.09 -1.63
N ARG A 76 2.68 -16.83 -0.71
CA ARG A 76 2.49 -15.52 -0.11
C ARG A 76 3.81 -15.17 0.54
N VAL A 77 4.51 -14.19 -0.03
CA VAL A 77 5.57 -13.50 0.69
C VAL A 77 4.89 -12.93 1.92
N ASN A 78 5.20 -13.51 3.09
CA ASN A 78 4.70 -13.01 4.35
C ASN A 78 5.48 -11.74 4.67
N VAL A 79 5.17 -10.66 3.95
CA VAL A 79 5.65 -9.33 4.28
C VAL A 79 4.90 -8.97 5.55
N GLY A 80 5.52 -9.24 6.70
CA GLY A 80 4.93 -8.97 8.00
C GLY A 80 4.40 -7.54 8.03
N SER A 81 3.13 -7.39 8.40
CA SER A 81 2.46 -6.13 8.64
C SER A 81 3.00 -5.49 9.92
N GLU A 82 4.28 -5.17 9.95
CA GLU A 82 4.77 -4.14 10.86
C GLU A 82 4.31 -2.83 10.23
N ASP A 83 3.57 -2.02 11.00
CA ASP A 83 3.05 -0.70 10.62
C ASP A 83 4.22 0.27 10.38
N GLU A 84 4.96 0.04 9.29
CA GLU A 84 6.04 0.90 8.87
C GLU A 84 5.41 2.14 8.24
N THR A 85 5.12 3.12 9.09
CA THR A 85 4.67 4.43 8.66
C THR A 85 5.84 5.12 7.98
N LEU A 86 5.88 5.10 6.65
CA LEU A 86 6.85 5.88 5.89
C LEU A 86 6.55 7.37 6.09
N GLU A 87 7.56 8.10 6.57
CA GLU A 87 7.52 9.55 6.72
C GLU A 87 7.17 10.22 5.38
N PRO A 88 6.42 11.33 5.39
CA PRO A 88 6.07 12.05 4.16
C PRO A 88 7.33 12.45 3.41
N THR A 89 7.44 11.98 2.17
CA THR A 89 8.62 12.16 1.31
C THR A 89 8.58 13.51 0.61
N SER A 90 9.73 13.95 0.07
CA SER A 90 9.79 15.13 -0.79
C SER A 90 8.73 15.04 -1.91
N PRO A 91 7.91 16.09 -2.12
CA PRO A 91 6.91 16.11 -3.18
C PRO A 91 7.50 16.00 -4.60
N GLU A 92 8.82 16.22 -4.74
CA GLU A 92 9.54 16.10 -6.01
C GLU A 92 9.93 14.66 -6.35
N ALA A 93 10.05 13.79 -5.34
CA ALA A 93 10.32 12.38 -5.56
C ALA A 93 9.05 11.69 -6.08
N ARG A 94 9.15 10.91 -7.16
CA ARG A 94 7.97 10.20 -7.74
C ARG A 94 7.55 8.97 -6.92
N TYR A 95 8.52 8.26 -6.38
CA TYR A 95 8.33 7.02 -5.63
C TYR A 95 9.04 7.12 -4.29
N HIS A 96 8.43 6.55 -3.26
CA HIS A 96 9.05 6.32 -1.98
C HIS A 96 8.76 4.90 -1.52
N ILE A 97 9.81 4.17 -1.18
CA ILE A 97 9.76 2.77 -0.78
C ILE A 97 10.59 2.66 0.50
N SER A 98 10.19 1.77 1.40
CA SER A 98 10.97 1.47 2.60
C SER A 98 12.42 1.11 2.27
N HIS A 99 13.35 1.58 3.09
CA HIS A 99 14.76 1.20 3.03
C HIS A 99 15.05 -0.15 3.73
N LEU A 100 14.08 -0.74 4.42
CA LEU A 100 14.26 -2.02 5.10
C LEU A 100 14.45 -3.13 4.08
N GLN A 101 15.57 -3.84 4.23
CA GLN A 101 15.95 -5.01 3.43
C GLN A 101 15.76 -6.33 4.19
N LYS A 102 14.83 -6.36 5.15
CA LYS A 102 14.56 -7.53 6.00
C LYS A 102 14.02 -8.71 5.20
N ASN A 103 13.09 -8.43 4.28
CA ASN A 103 12.39 -9.43 3.50
C ASN A 103 13.04 -9.57 2.12
N PHE A 104 13.87 -10.59 1.96
CA PHE A 104 14.45 -10.95 0.67
C PHE A 104 14.14 -12.39 0.32
N GLN A 105 14.09 -12.69 -0.98
CA GLN A 105 14.12 -14.07 -1.47
C GLN A 105 15.12 -14.22 -2.61
N ASP A 106 15.57 -15.45 -2.77
CA ASP A 106 16.36 -15.86 -3.92
C ASP A 106 15.48 -15.88 -5.17
N ILE A 107 15.91 -15.17 -6.23
CA ILE A 107 15.12 -14.96 -7.44
C ILE A 107 14.82 -16.30 -8.12
N THR A 108 15.82 -17.18 -8.22
CA THR A 108 15.67 -18.47 -8.89
C THR A 108 14.72 -19.42 -8.15
N THR A 109 14.79 -19.41 -6.82
CA THR A 109 13.92 -20.22 -5.96
C THR A 109 12.48 -19.73 -6.06
N TRP A 110 12.26 -18.42 -6.03
CA TRP A 110 10.91 -17.85 -6.17
C TRP A 110 10.31 -18.11 -7.54
N LEU A 111 11.08 -17.97 -8.62
CA LEU A 111 10.59 -18.27 -9.97
C LEU A 111 10.21 -19.75 -10.12
N ARG A 112 10.97 -20.65 -9.49
CA ARG A 112 10.64 -22.08 -9.50
C ARG A 112 9.31 -22.36 -8.81
N VAL A 113 9.02 -21.67 -7.71
CA VAL A 113 7.74 -21.79 -6.99
C VAL A 113 6.59 -21.21 -7.80
N ASN A 114 6.82 -20.12 -8.53
CA ASN A 114 5.80 -19.43 -9.33
C ASN A 114 5.85 -19.80 -10.82
N LYS A 115 6.40 -20.97 -11.18
CA LYS A 115 6.58 -21.40 -12.58
C LYS A 115 5.26 -21.49 -13.37
N ASP A 116 4.16 -21.76 -12.68
CA ASP A 116 2.84 -21.97 -13.28
C ASP A 116 2.08 -20.63 -13.43
N ASP A 117 2.62 -19.54 -12.89
CA ASP A 117 2.05 -18.19 -13.03
C ASP A 117 2.39 -17.60 -14.41
N PRO A 118 1.38 -17.27 -15.25
CA PRO A 118 1.60 -16.60 -16.53
C PRO A 118 2.40 -15.28 -16.42
N ALA A 119 2.29 -14.56 -15.30
CA ALA A 119 3.00 -13.30 -15.08
C ALA A 119 4.51 -13.50 -14.85
N CYS A 120 4.92 -14.72 -14.45
CA CYS A 120 6.33 -15.05 -14.23
C CYS A 120 7.04 -15.57 -15.50
N LYS A 121 6.34 -15.69 -16.63
CA LYS A 121 6.94 -16.10 -17.91
C LYS A 121 7.94 -15.05 -18.40
N ASN A 122 9.16 -15.49 -18.71
CA ASN A 122 10.26 -14.62 -19.16
C ASN A 122 10.61 -13.48 -18.18
N PHE A 123 10.30 -13.65 -16.89
CA PHE A 123 10.52 -12.61 -15.88
C PHE A 123 11.96 -12.10 -15.86
N LEU A 124 12.97 -12.99 -15.84
CA LEU A 124 14.38 -12.60 -15.76
C LEU A 124 14.86 -11.80 -16.98
N PRO A 125 14.66 -12.28 -18.23
CA PRO A 125 14.98 -11.50 -19.43
C PRO A 125 14.33 -10.11 -19.42
N LEU A 126 13.01 -10.03 -19.16
CA LEU A 126 12.27 -8.77 -19.13
C LEU A 126 12.78 -7.83 -18.02
N LEU A 127 13.09 -8.37 -16.85
CA LEU A 127 13.67 -7.58 -15.76
C LEU A 127 15.05 -7.02 -16.14
N LYS A 128 15.89 -7.80 -16.81
CA LYS A 128 17.20 -7.33 -17.29
C LYS A 128 17.05 -6.27 -18.38
N ASP A 129 16.16 -6.48 -19.34
CA ASP A 129 15.82 -5.49 -20.37
C ASP A 129 15.39 -4.16 -19.74
N HIS A 130 14.51 -4.23 -18.74
CA HIS A 130 14.04 -3.06 -18.01
C HIS A 130 15.20 -2.32 -17.31
N ILE A 131 16.03 -3.04 -16.55
CA ILE A 131 17.18 -2.45 -15.83
C ILE A 131 18.17 -1.82 -16.81
N LEU A 132 18.50 -2.51 -17.90
CA LEU A 132 19.38 -2.00 -18.94
C LEU A 132 18.82 -0.74 -19.59
N GLY A 133 17.51 -0.73 -19.92
CA GLY A 133 16.84 0.46 -20.44
C GLY A 133 16.96 1.67 -19.52
N ARG A 134 16.82 1.44 -18.21
CA ARG A 134 16.96 2.49 -17.18
C ARG A 134 18.40 2.96 -17.01
N LEU A 135 19.37 2.06 -16.98
CA LEU A 135 20.80 2.39 -16.85
C LEU A 135 21.34 3.13 -18.09
N CYS A 136 20.88 2.75 -19.28
CA CYS A 136 21.24 3.42 -20.53
C CYS A 136 20.48 4.74 -20.78
N CYS A 137 19.66 5.20 -19.82
CA CYS A 137 18.82 6.39 -19.93
C CYS A 137 17.97 6.42 -21.23
N ARG A 138 17.56 5.24 -21.73
CA ARG A 138 16.66 5.20 -22.89
C ARG A 138 15.27 5.62 -22.43
N GLY A 139 14.70 6.61 -23.12
CA GLY A 139 13.31 6.99 -22.92
C GLY A 139 12.42 5.79 -23.18
N TYR A 140 11.38 5.61 -22.36
CA TYR A 140 10.38 4.58 -22.58
C TYR A 140 9.64 4.89 -23.89
N ASP A 141 9.91 4.11 -24.95
CA ASP A 141 9.35 4.27 -26.29
C ASP A 141 8.09 3.41 -26.53
N GLY A 142 7.59 2.74 -25.49
CA GLY A 142 6.39 1.90 -25.55
C GLY A 142 6.65 0.46 -26.02
N ASP A 143 7.81 0.22 -26.63
CA ASP A 143 8.31 -1.11 -27.01
C ASP A 143 9.63 -1.37 -26.28
N GLU A 144 9.67 -2.35 -25.39
CA GLU A 144 10.95 -2.81 -24.83
C GLU A 144 11.76 -3.44 -25.98
N ARG A 145 12.60 -2.63 -26.63
CA ARG A 145 13.60 -3.14 -27.57
C ARG A 145 14.46 -4.14 -26.82
N GLY A 146 14.27 -5.42 -27.09
CA GLY A 146 15.00 -6.49 -26.45
C GLY A 146 16.50 -6.24 -26.56
N PHE A 147 17.20 -6.30 -25.43
CA PHE A 147 18.64 -6.27 -25.42
C PHE A 147 19.19 -7.64 -25.83
N SER A 148 20.43 -7.68 -26.30
CA SER A 148 21.04 -8.95 -26.69
C SER A 148 21.41 -9.79 -25.46
N GLU A 149 21.60 -11.09 -25.63
CA GLU A 149 22.09 -11.96 -24.55
C GLU A 149 23.44 -11.47 -23.99
N SER A 150 24.28 -10.88 -24.84
CA SER A 150 25.56 -10.30 -24.42
C SER A 150 25.36 -9.10 -23.50
N ASP A 151 24.37 -8.26 -23.78
CA ASP A 151 24.00 -7.14 -22.91
C ASP A 151 23.43 -7.66 -21.58
N HIS A 152 22.63 -8.73 -21.60
CA HIS A 152 22.08 -9.34 -20.38
C HIS A 152 23.16 -9.92 -19.47
N CYS A 153 24.30 -10.37 -20.01
CA CYS A 153 25.44 -10.82 -19.24
C CYS A 153 26.15 -9.69 -18.48
N THR A 154 25.95 -8.42 -18.87
CA THR A 154 26.51 -7.27 -18.15
C THR A 154 25.78 -6.96 -16.84
N VAL A 155 24.52 -7.43 -16.70
CA VAL A 155 23.72 -7.23 -15.49
C VAL A 155 23.77 -8.46 -14.60
N VAL A 156 24.27 -8.25 -13.38
CA VAL A 156 24.38 -9.27 -12.33
C VAL A 156 23.61 -8.82 -11.09
N PHE A 157 22.73 -9.69 -10.59
CA PHE A 157 22.04 -9.47 -9.32
C PHE A 157 22.94 -9.91 -8.17
N GLU A 158 23.30 -8.97 -7.29
CA GLU A 158 24.13 -9.29 -6.13
C GLU A 158 23.44 -10.35 -5.26
N LYS A 159 24.14 -11.45 -4.98
CA LYS A 159 23.66 -12.59 -4.18
C LYS A 159 22.37 -13.25 -4.70
N ASN A 160 21.97 -12.96 -5.95
CA ASN A 160 20.71 -13.43 -6.55
C ASN A 160 19.45 -13.08 -5.72
N ARG A 161 19.46 -11.94 -5.03
CA ARG A 161 18.38 -11.54 -4.12
C ARG A 161 17.45 -10.51 -4.74
N MET A 162 16.16 -10.65 -4.45
CA MET A 162 15.16 -9.61 -4.62
C MET A 162 14.53 -9.27 -3.27
N TYR A 163 14.24 -7.99 -3.07
CA TYR A 163 13.71 -7.45 -1.83
C TYR A 163 12.22 -7.14 -2.00
N PHE A 164 11.43 -7.54 -1.01
CA PHE A 164 10.01 -7.24 -0.95
C PHE A 164 9.76 -6.18 0.12
N HIS A 165 9.12 -5.10 -0.30
CA HIS A 165 8.75 -4.00 0.60
C HIS A 165 7.24 -4.04 0.85
N SER A 166 6.85 -3.75 2.09
CA SER A 166 5.43 -3.64 2.50
C SER A 166 4.78 -2.38 1.96
N VAL A 167 5.48 -1.25 2.00
CA VAL A 167 4.86 0.03 1.67
C VAL A 167 5.55 0.67 0.46
N LEU A 168 4.75 0.99 -0.55
CA LEU A 168 5.11 1.87 -1.67
C LEU A 168 4.24 3.12 -1.60
N GLN A 169 4.86 4.29 -1.50
CA GLN A 169 4.20 5.58 -1.59
C GLN A 169 4.46 6.22 -2.96
N LEU A 170 3.39 6.64 -3.62
CA LEU A 170 3.37 7.23 -4.96
C LEU A 170 2.99 8.71 -4.86
N ASN A 171 3.91 9.58 -5.28
CA ASN A 171 3.62 11.00 -5.42
C ASN A 171 3.17 11.29 -6.84
N TYR A 172 1.97 11.83 -6.99
CA TYR A 172 1.40 12.17 -8.28
C TYR A 172 0.81 13.58 -8.26
N THR A 173 0.80 14.19 -9.43
CA THR A 173 0.16 15.48 -9.64
C THR A 173 -1.29 15.25 -10.04
N THR A 174 -2.21 15.81 -9.26
CA THR A 174 -3.62 15.85 -9.61
C THR A 174 -3.86 16.90 -10.71
N TYR A 175 -5.00 16.81 -11.40
CA TYR A 175 -5.35 17.71 -12.52
C TYR A 175 -5.34 19.18 -12.13
N ASP A 176 -5.63 19.51 -10.87
CA ASP A 176 -5.56 20.86 -10.31
C ASP A 176 -4.13 21.31 -9.94
N LEU A 177 -3.10 20.63 -10.48
CA LEU A 177 -1.67 20.89 -10.27
C LEU A 177 -1.23 20.78 -8.81
N ARG A 178 -2.01 20.11 -7.96
CA ARG A 178 -1.61 19.80 -6.59
C ARG A 178 -0.82 18.50 -6.54
N ARG A 179 0.07 18.40 -5.56
CA ARG A 179 0.77 17.15 -5.27
C ARG A 179 0.00 16.38 -4.22
N THR A 180 -0.30 15.13 -4.53
CA THR A 180 -0.96 14.19 -3.63
C THR A 180 -0.14 12.90 -3.56
N GLN A 181 -0.29 12.19 -2.45
CA GLN A 181 0.43 10.95 -2.17
C GLN A 181 -0.58 9.80 -2.03
N ASN A 182 -0.28 8.65 -2.61
CA ASN A 182 -1.04 7.41 -2.43
C ASN A 182 -0.13 6.33 -1.85
N SER A 183 -0.62 5.53 -0.89
CA SER A 183 0.10 4.38 -0.35
C SER A 183 -0.48 3.07 -0.90
N VAL A 184 0.40 2.19 -1.35
CA VAL A 184 0.09 0.83 -1.79
C VAL A 184 0.73 -0.12 -0.77
N ASN A 185 -0.09 -1.00 -0.20
CA ASN A 185 0.30 -2.02 0.77
C ASN A 185 -0.28 -3.38 0.29
N PRO A 186 0.54 -4.42 0.07
CA PRO A 186 0.12 -5.73 -0.45
C PRO A 186 -0.63 -6.60 0.56
#